data_AF-A0A9D8LBX9-F1
#
_entry.id   AF-A0A9D8LBX9-F1
#
_cell.length_a   1.000
_cell.length_b   1.000
_cell.length_c   1.000
_cell.angle_alpha   90.00
_cell.angle_beta   90.00
_cell.angle_gamma   90.00
#
_symmetry.space_group_name_H-M   'P 1'
#
loop_
_entity.id
_entity.type
_entity.pdbx_description
1 polymer ?
#
loop_
_entity_poly.entity_id
_entity_poly.type
_entity_poly.pdbx_seq_one_letter_code
_entity_poly.pdbx_strand_id
1 'polypeptide(L)'
;AVPTGIKIFSWIATMWGGSIRFTAPMIWAIGFIFLFTVGGVTGVVLANAGLDRSLHATYYVVAHFHYVLSLGAVFGIFAGFYYWFPKMSGYVIPDWIGRLHFWIAFIGANLLFFPQHFLGIAGMPRHYVDYPDAFAGWHFWSSIGSYIFAAGLLVWIYGVIVAFTRKELAGDNPWGEGATTLEWTLSSPPPFHQFETLPRIAGSDH
;
A
#
# COMPACT_ATOMS: atom_id res chain seq x y z
N ALA A 1 2.92 4.23 19.24
CA ALA A 1 2.67 2.82 18.91
C ALA A 1 1.24 2.37 19.27
N VAL A 2 0.81 2.51 20.54
CA VAL A 2 -0.48 1.96 21.01
C VAL A 2 -1.72 2.43 20.23
N PRO A 3 -1.97 3.74 19.98
CA PRO A 3 -3.17 4.17 19.26
C PRO A 3 -3.23 3.66 17.81
N THR A 4 -2.08 3.59 17.14
CA THR A 4 -2.00 3.02 15.78
C THR A 4 -2.22 1.52 15.78
N GLY A 5 -1.73 0.81 16.82
CA GLY A 5 -2.02 -0.60 17.03
C GLY A 5 -3.53 -0.86 17.14
N ILE A 6 -4.25 -0.02 17.90
CA ILE A 6 -5.72 -0.11 17.99
C ILE A 6 -6.36 -0.01 16.60
N LYS A 7 -5.95 0.94 15.75
CA LYS A 7 -6.48 1.07 14.37
C LYS A 7 -6.25 -0.20 13.54
N ILE A 8 -5.05 -0.79 13.60
CA ILE A 8 -4.72 -2.03 12.90
C ILE A 8 -5.65 -3.17 13.35
N PHE A 9 -5.83 -3.34 14.66
CA PHE A 9 -6.74 -4.35 15.19
C PHE A 9 -8.20 -4.09 14.81
N SER A 10 -8.64 -2.82 14.80
CA SER A 10 -9.98 -2.45 14.33
C SER A 10 -10.17 -2.86 12.87
N TRP A 11 -9.21 -2.62 11.98
CA TRP A 11 -9.32 -3.04 10.57
C TRP A 11 -9.34 -4.55 10.40
N ILE A 12 -8.55 -5.29 11.18
CA ILE A 12 -8.60 -6.76 11.19
C ILE A 12 -9.96 -7.25 11.68
N ALA A 13 -10.49 -6.64 12.75
CA ALA A 13 -11.81 -6.96 13.28
C ALA A 13 -12.93 -6.66 12.28
N THR A 14 -12.83 -5.60 11.47
CA THR A 14 -13.78 -5.31 10.39
C THR A 14 -13.81 -6.42 9.33
N MET A 15 -12.66 -7.04 9.03
CA MET A 15 -12.58 -8.17 8.11
C MET A 15 -13.06 -9.49 8.73
N TRP A 16 -13.01 -9.60 10.06
CA TRP A 16 -13.33 -10.82 10.79
C TRP A 16 -14.82 -11.16 10.74
N GLY A 17 -15.16 -12.39 10.34
CA GLY A 17 -16.55 -12.85 10.23
C GLY A 17 -17.33 -12.26 9.05
N GLY A 18 -16.69 -11.41 8.22
CA GLY A 18 -17.28 -10.86 6.99
C GLY A 18 -17.09 -11.75 5.76
N SER A 19 -17.68 -11.33 4.64
CA SER A 19 -17.47 -11.93 3.32
C SER A 19 -16.49 -11.08 2.51
N ILE A 20 -15.26 -11.58 2.34
CA ILE A 20 -14.16 -10.82 1.73
C ILE A 20 -14.02 -11.19 0.24
N ARG A 21 -14.08 -10.18 -0.63
CA ARG A 21 -13.71 -10.31 -2.04
C ARG A 21 -12.30 -9.76 -2.25
N PHE A 22 -11.39 -10.58 -2.75
CA PHE A 22 -9.98 -10.19 -3.01
C PHE A 22 -9.81 -9.43 -4.33
N THR A 23 -10.55 -8.34 -4.51
CA THR A 23 -10.31 -7.39 -5.62
C THR A 23 -8.99 -6.66 -5.42
N ALA A 24 -8.48 -6.01 -6.47
CA ALA A 24 -7.26 -5.21 -6.43
C ALA A 24 -7.21 -4.25 -5.21
N PRO A 25 -8.17 -3.34 -4.98
CA PRO A 25 -8.07 -2.43 -3.82
C PRO A 25 -8.00 -3.17 -2.48
N MET A 26 -8.69 -4.31 -2.34
CA MET A 26 -8.70 -5.10 -1.10
C MET A 26 -7.34 -5.75 -0.82
N ILE A 27 -6.69 -6.36 -1.82
CA ILE A 27 -5.36 -6.96 -1.62
C ILE A 27 -4.29 -5.89 -1.33
N TRP A 28 -4.39 -4.70 -1.94
CA TRP A 28 -3.51 -3.58 -1.64
C TRP A 28 -3.71 -3.10 -0.20
N ALA A 29 -4.96 -3.02 0.30
CA ALA A 29 -5.26 -2.68 1.68
C ALA A 29 -4.74 -3.73 2.68
N ILE A 30 -4.85 -5.02 2.36
CA ILE A 30 -4.29 -6.10 3.18
C ILE A 30 -2.75 -6.04 3.20
N GLY A 31 -2.13 -5.83 2.03
CA GLY A 31 -0.69 -5.64 1.92
C GLY A 31 -0.19 -4.43 2.72
N PHE A 32 -0.95 -3.33 2.71
CA PHE A 32 -0.71 -2.18 3.58
C PHE A 32 -0.72 -2.58 5.07
N ILE A 33 -1.77 -3.26 5.54
CA ILE A 33 -1.86 -3.70 6.94
C ILE A 33 -0.65 -4.57 7.30
N PHE A 34 -0.27 -5.50 6.44
CA PHE A 34 0.87 -6.39 6.66
C PHE A 34 2.20 -5.62 6.76
N LEU A 35 2.56 -4.87 5.71
CA LEU A 35 3.84 -4.15 5.63
C LEU A 35 3.94 -3.10 6.75
N PHE A 36 2.86 -2.37 7.00
CA PHE A 36 2.81 -1.38 8.07
C PHE A 36 2.97 -2.01 9.45
N THR A 37 2.41 -3.21 9.67
CA THR A 37 2.58 -3.94 10.93
C THR A 37 4.02 -4.40 11.12
N VAL A 38 4.64 -4.99 10.09
CA VAL A 38 6.06 -5.40 10.12
C VAL A 38 6.97 -4.21 10.43
N GLY A 39 6.79 -3.09 9.71
CA GLY A 39 7.52 -1.86 10.00
C GLY A 39 7.21 -1.26 11.37
N GLY A 40 5.96 -1.37 11.83
CA GLY A 40 5.55 -0.89 13.15
C GLY A 40 6.30 -1.59 14.28
N VAL A 41 6.50 -2.91 14.17
CA VAL A 41 7.28 -3.70 15.14
C VAL A 41 8.73 -3.24 15.16
N THR A 42 9.36 -2.98 14.02
CA THR A 42 10.73 -2.46 13.97
C THR A 42 10.84 -1.04 14.53
N GLY A 43 9.76 -0.26 14.47
CA GLY A 43 9.67 1.05 15.12
C GLY A 43 9.61 0.98 16.64
N VAL A 44 8.96 -0.05 17.20
CA VAL A 44 8.98 -0.30 18.65
C VAL A 44 10.40 -0.62 19.11
N VAL A 45 11.18 -1.35 18.30
CA VAL A 45 12.61 -1.61 18.56
C VAL A 45 13.40 -0.31 18.59
N LEU A 46 13.24 0.56 17.59
CA LEU A 46 13.94 1.85 17.51
C LEU A 46 13.50 2.87 18.57
N ALA A 47 12.29 2.74 19.12
CA ALA A 47 11.84 3.57 20.23
C ALA A 47 12.59 3.26 21.55
N ASN A 48 13.32 2.14 21.62
CA ASN A 48 14.17 1.82 22.76
C ASN A 48 15.51 2.56 22.67
N ALA A 49 15.76 3.50 23.58
CA ALA A 49 16.97 4.32 23.58
C ALA A 49 18.29 3.53 23.71
N GLY A 50 18.26 2.34 24.33
CA GLY A 50 19.42 1.46 24.43
C GLY A 50 19.80 0.86 23.07
N LEU A 51 18.80 0.38 22.33
CA LEU A 51 18.99 -0.21 21.00
C LEU A 51 19.21 0.86 19.93
N ASP A 52 18.59 2.03 20.05
CA ASP A 52 18.83 3.12 19.10
C ASP A 52 20.30 3.52 19.08
N ARG A 53 21.03 3.50 20.21
CA ARG A 53 22.48 3.82 20.18
C ARG A 53 23.29 3.00 19.16
N SER A 54 22.98 1.73 18.96
CA SER A 54 23.68 0.88 17.99
C SER A 54 23.06 0.92 16.60
N LEU A 55 21.74 1.14 16.50
CA LEU A 55 21.01 1.13 15.23
C LEU A 55 20.90 2.52 14.59
N HIS A 56 21.20 3.59 15.34
CA HIS A 56 21.08 4.96 14.90
C HIS A 56 21.89 5.20 13.63
N ALA A 57 21.31 5.91 12.67
CA ALA A 57 21.94 6.21 11.38
C ALA A 57 22.43 4.98 10.58
N THR A 58 21.96 3.77 10.90
CA THR A 58 22.20 2.57 10.09
C THR A 58 21.07 2.33 9.08
N TYR A 59 21.27 1.36 8.20
CA TYR A 59 20.24 0.84 7.30
C TYR A 59 19.03 0.27 8.04
N TYR A 60 19.09 -0.01 9.35
CA TYR A 60 17.92 -0.48 10.11
C TYR A 60 16.87 0.62 10.22
N VAL A 61 17.29 1.87 10.46
CA VAL A 61 16.40 3.04 10.48
C VAL A 61 15.83 3.32 9.10
N VAL A 62 16.65 3.13 8.05
CA VAL A 62 16.21 3.27 6.65
C VAL A 62 15.12 2.24 6.34
N ALA A 63 15.36 0.96 6.65
CA ALA A 63 14.43 -0.13 6.43
C ALA A 63 13.11 0.09 7.17
N HIS A 64 13.18 0.42 8.47
CA HIS A 64 12.00 0.76 9.28
C HIS A 64 11.16 1.87 8.64
N PHE A 65 11.80 3.00 8.32
CA PHE A 65 11.12 4.16 7.76
C PHE A 65 10.46 3.84 6.41
N HIS A 66 11.14 3.06 5.56
CA HIS A 66 10.58 2.66 4.28
C HIS A 66 9.42 1.67 4.43
N TYR A 67 9.44 0.74 5.39
CA TYR A 67 8.27 -0.11 5.64
C TYR A 67 7.05 0.68 6.12
N VAL A 68 7.22 1.65 7.01
CA VAL A 68 6.10 2.37 7.63
C VAL A 68 5.62 3.55 6.80
N LEU A 69 6.52 4.47 6.41
CA LEU A 69 6.14 5.69 5.72
C LEU A 69 6.07 5.47 4.21
N SER A 70 7.12 4.92 3.60
CA SER A 70 7.15 4.76 2.13
C SER A 70 6.16 3.71 1.66
N LEU A 71 6.33 2.44 2.06
CA LEU A 71 5.47 1.34 1.64
C LEU A 71 4.06 1.47 2.21
N GLY A 72 3.90 1.92 3.46
CA GLY A 72 2.59 2.22 4.03
C GLY A 72 1.82 3.24 3.20
N ALA A 73 2.44 4.39 2.88
CA ALA A 73 1.78 5.39 2.04
C ALA A 73 1.56 4.88 0.60
N VAL A 74 2.56 4.27 -0.04
CA VAL A 74 2.46 3.81 -1.43
C VAL A 74 1.38 2.75 -1.61
N PHE A 75 1.30 1.76 -0.72
CA PHE A 75 0.26 0.72 -0.80
C PHE A 75 -1.13 1.31 -0.51
N GLY A 76 -1.24 2.25 0.43
CA GLY A 76 -2.48 2.99 0.66
C GLY A 76 -2.91 3.83 -0.54
N ILE A 77 -1.96 4.50 -1.20
CA ILE A 77 -2.20 5.29 -2.42
C ILE A 77 -2.70 4.38 -3.54
N PHE A 78 -2.09 3.22 -3.76
CA PHE A 78 -2.55 2.31 -4.82
C PHE A 78 -3.85 1.59 -4.46
N ALA A 79 -4.10 1.26 -3.19
CA ALA A 79 -5.41 0.80 -2.74
C ALA A 79 -6.50 1.84 -3.08
N GLY A 80 -6.27 3.10 -2.71
CA GLY A 80 -7.15 4.21 -3.04
C GLY A 80 -7.27 4.47 -4.54
N PHE A 81 -6.16 4.38 -5.28
CA PHE A 81 -6.17 4.56 -6.72
C PHE A 81 -7.06 3.51 -7.38
N TYR A 82 -6.87 2.22 -7.11
CA TYR A 82 -7.72 1.18 -7.70
C TYR A 82 -9.18 1.28 -7.23
N TYR A 83 -9.43 1.79 -6.01
CA TYR A 83 -10.77 1.99 -5.47
C TYR A 83 -11.52 3.16 -6.13
N TRP A 84 -10.88 4.32 -6.28
CA TRP A 84 -11.50 5.53 -6.80
C TRP A 84 -11.24 5.82 -8.29
N PHE A 85 -10.33 5.09 -8.95
CA PHE A 85 -10.05 5.27 -10.38
C PHE A 85 -11.32 5.18 -11.26
N PRO A 86 -12.22 4.18 -11.07
CA PRO A 86 -13.46 4.13 -11.83
C PRO A 86 -14.34 5.35 -11.62
N LYS A 87 -14.36 5.88 -10.39
CA LYS A 87 -15.14 7.06 -10.04
C LYS A 87 -14.60 8.34 -10.66
N MET A 88 -13.28 8.50 -10.69
CA MET A 88 -12.63 9.69 -11.25
C MET A 88 -12.62 9.70 -12.78
N SER A 89 -12.43 8.53 -13.41
CA SER A 89 -12.24 8.43 -14.86
C SER A 89 -13.48 7.99 -15.65
N GLY A 90 -14.44 7.34 -14.99
CA GLY A 90 -15.54 6.63 -15.65
C GLY A 90 -15.15 5.31 -16.30
N TYR A 91 -13.90 4.84 -16.16
CA TYR A 91 -13.40 3.62 -16.79
C TYR A 91 -12.87 2.60 -15.80
N VAL A 92 -12.91 1.33 -16.19
CA VAL A 92 -12.44 0.21 -15.35
C VAL A 92 -11.04 -0.24 -15.77
N ILE A 93 -10.13 -0.38 -14.79
CA ILE A 93 -8.90 -1.15 -14.97
C ILE A 93 -9.23 -2.62 -14.72
N PRO A 94 -8.87 -3.55 -15.63
CA PRO A 94 -9.06 -4.98 -15.39
C PRO A 94 -8.41 -5.42 -14.08
N ASP A 95 -9.20 -6.08 -13.22
CA ASP A 95 -8.79 -6.41 -11.85
C ASP A 95 -7.48 -7.23 -11.81
N TRP A 96 -7.27 -8.13 -12.78
CA TRP A 96 -6.06 -8.93 -12.89
C TRP A 96 -4.77 -8.10 -13.03
N ILE A 97 -4.82 -6.93 -13.68
CA ILE A 97 -3.67 -6.03 -13.81
C ILE A 97 -3.34 -5.42 -12.45
N GLY A 98 -4.36 -5.01 -11.69
CA GLY A 98 -4.19 -4.50 -10.33
C GLY A 98 -3.61 -5.55 -9.38
N ARG A 99 -4.00 -6.81 -9.55
CA ARG A 99 -3.40 -7.94 -8.80
C ARG A 99 -1.98 -8.26 -9.21
N LEU A 100 -1.67 -8.20 -10.52
CA LEU A 100 -0.32 -8.42 -11.00
C LEU A 100 0.62 -7.31 -10.49
N HIS A 101 0.19 -6.05 -10.59
CA HIS A 101 0.92 -4.91 -10.05
C HIS A 101 1.16 -5.10 -8.53
N PHE A 102 0.13 -5.50 -7.78
CA PHE A 102 0.26 -5.79 -6.35
C PHE A 102 1.36 -6.80 -6.07
N TRP A 103 1.35 -7.98 -6.69
CA TRP A 103 2.29 -9.04 -6.35
C TRP A 103 3.73 -8.68 -6.70
N ILE A 104 3.95 -8.03 -7.84
CA ILE A 104 5.28 -7.55 -8.23
C ILE A 104 5.77 -6.50 -7.23
N ALA A 105 4.94 -5.51 -6.89
CA ALA A 105 5.29 -4.48 -5.91
C ALA A 105 5.51 -5.07 -4.51
N PHE A 106 4.67 -6.01 -4.07
CA PHE A 106 4.77 -6.63 -2.75
C PHE A 106 6.05 -7.46 -2.59
N ILE A 107 6.38 -8.28 -3.59
CA ILE A 107 7.61 -9.08 -3.59
C ILE A 107 8.83 -8.16 -3.70
N GLY A 108 8.81 -7.21 -4.64
CA GLY A 108 9.90 -6.25 -4.84
C GLY A 108 10.17 -5.41 -3.59
N ALA A 109 9.13 -4.91 -2.93
CA ALA A 109 9.26 -4.11 -1.71
C ALA A 109 9.90 -4.88 -0.55
N ASN A 110 9.47 -6.13 -0.32
CA ASN A 110 10.06 -6.96 0.72
C ASN A 110 11.49 -7.34 0.36
N LEU A 111 11.78 -7.72 -0.88
CA LEU A 111 13.14 -8.05 -1.30
C LEU A 111 14.08 -6.82 -1.26
N LEU A 112 13.54 -5.62 -1.46
CA LEU A 112 14.28 -4.36 -1.39
C LEU A 112 14.63 -3.96 0.05
N PHE A 113 13.64 -3.94 0.94
CA PHE A 113 13.81 -3.32 2.25
C PHE A 113 14.00 -4.33 3.39
N PHE A 114 13.53 -5.58 3.24
CA PHE A 114 13.73 -6.59 4.30
C PHE A 114 15.21 -6.87 4.55
N PRO A 115 16.06 -7.08 3.51
CA PRO A 115 17.50 -7.29 3.71
C PRO A 115 18.21 -6.13 4.41
N GLN A 116 17.69 -4.91 4.28
CA GLN A 116 18.29 -3.72 4.89
C GLN A 116 18.22 -3.74 6.42
N HIS A 117 17.29 -4.49 7.03
CA HIS A 117 17.32 -4.71 8.48
C HIS A 117 18.58 -5.49 8.89
N PHE A 118 18.98 -6.51 8.13
CA PHE A 118 20.21 -7.26 8.40
C PHE A 118 21.46 -6.43 8.15
N LEU A 119 21.48 -5.62 7.08
CA LEU A 119 22.55 -4.64 6.84
C LEU A 119 22.70 -3.68 8.02
N GLY A 120 21.58 -3.15 8.54
CA GLY A 120 21.59 -2.23 9.67
C GLY A 120 22.10 -2.87 10.96
N ILE A 121 21.66 -4.09 11.27
CA ILE A 121 22.15 -4.85 12.44
C ILE A 121 23.65 -5.15 12.30
N ALA A 122 24.13 -5.43 11.08
CA ALA A 122 25.54 -5.65 10.79
C ALA A 122 26.38 -4.36 10.78
N GLY A 123 25.76 -3.19 10.99
CA GLY A 123 26.43 -1.91 11.17
C GLY A 123 26.60 -1.08 9.90
N MET A 124 25.94 -1.42 8.78
CA MET A 124 26.00 -0.63 7.55
C MET A 124 25.34 0.75 7.76
N PRO A 125 26.12 1.86 7.70
CA PRO A 125 25.60 3.21 7.91
C PRO A 125 24.90 3.75 6.66
N ARG A 126 23.90 4.61 6.84
CA ARG A 126 23.17 5.26 5.73
C ARG A 126 24.00 6.37 5.07
N HIS A 127 23.69 6.68 3.81
CA HIS A 127 24.31 7.77 3.01
C HIS A 127 25.77 7.52 2.61
N TYR A 128 26.14 6.26 2.40
CA TYR A 128 27.45 5.88 1.86
C TYR A 128 27.31 5.47 0.40
N VAL A 129 28.32 5.81 -0.40
CA VAL A 129 28.36 5.54 -1.84
C VAL A 129 28.86 4.13 -2.15
N ASP A 130 29.66 3.56 -1.25
CA ASP A 130 30.28 2.24 -1.35
C ASP A 130 30.18 1.49 -0.01
N TYR A 131 30.58 0.21 -0.03
CA TYR A 131 30.54 -0.66 1.13
C TYR A 131 31.58 -1.79 1.02
N PRO A 132 32.09 -2.31 2.15
CA PRO A 132 32.92 -3.51 2.16
C PRO A 132 32.19 -4.75 1.63
N ASP A 133 32.95 -5.72 1.09
CA ASP A 133 32.43 -6.97 0.51
C ASP A 133 31.50 -7.76 1.45
N ALA A 134 31.68 -7.64 2.77
CA ALA A 134 30.84 -8.28 3.77
C ALA A 134 29.35 -7.90 3.66
N PHE A 135 29.03 -6.72 3.10
CA PHE A 135 27.66 -6.25 2.91
C PHE A 135 27.09 -6.56 1.51
N ALA A 136 27.93 -7.02 0.57
CA ALA A 136 27.56 -7.17 -0.83
C ALA A 136 26.36 -8.12 -1.04
N GLY A 137 26.27 -9.21 -0.28
CA GLY A 137 25.18 -10.18 -0.41
C GLY A 137 23.79 -9.58 -0.16
N TRP A 138 23.64 -8.81 0.92
CA TRP A 138 22.34 -8.18 1.23
C TRP A 138 22.04 -6.97 0.34
N HIS A 139 23.07 -6.23 -0.09
CA HIS A 139 22.90 -5.17 -1.08
C HIS A 139 22.45 -5.72 -2.43
N PHE A 140 23.01 -6.85 -2.88
CA PHE A 140 22.61 -7.51 -4.13
C PHE A 140 21.11 -7.84 -4.15
N TRP A 141 20.59 -8.46 -3.09
CA TRP A 141 19.16 -8.74 -2.97
C TRP A 141 18.32 -7.46 -2.93
N SER A 142 18.78 -6.46 -2.17
CA SER A 142 18.10 -5.16 -2.12
C SER A 142 18.02 -4.53 -3.52
N SER A 143 19.08 -4.59 -4.31
CA SER A 143 19.11 -4.09 -5.70
C SER A 143 18.17 -4.87 -6.62
N ILE A 144 18.10 -6.20 -6.52
CA ILE A 144 17.12 -6.98 -7.28
C ILE A 144 15.70 -6.54 -6.90
N GLY A 145 15.44 -6.38 -5.60
CA GLY A 145 14.16 -5.91 -5.09
C GLY A 145 13.73 -4.55 -5.67
N SER A 146 14.66 -3.59 -5.80
CA SER A 146 14.34 -2.28 -6.39
C SER A 146 13.93 -2.37 -7.85
N TYR A 147 14.61 -3.19 -8.65
CA TYR A 147 14.24 -3.39 -10.06
C TYR A 147 12.89 -4.08 -10.21
N ILE A 148 12.61 -5.10 -9.37
CA ILE A 148 11.29 -5.76 -9.36
C ILE A 148 10.21 -4.76 -8.95
N PHE A 149 10.44 -3.96 -7.90
CA PHE A 149 9.49 -2.94 -7.47
C PHE A 149 9.20 -1.91 -8.56
N ALA A 150 10.24 -1.42 -9.24
CA ALA A 150 10.11 -0.49 -10.36
C ALA A 150 9.35 -1.11 -11.56
N ALA A 151 9.54 -2.40 -11.84
CA ALA A 151 8.78 -3.11 -12.87
C ALA A 151 7.27 -3.14 -12.55
N GLY A 152 6.88 -3.16 -11.28
CA GLY A 152 5.49 -3.03 -10.85
C GLY A 152 4.84 -1.74 -11.37
N LEU A 153 5.57 -0.62 -11.35
CA LEU A 153 5.07 0.66 -11.87
C LEU A 153 4.77 0.60 -13.36
N LEU A 154 5.55 -0.16 -14.14
CA LEU A 154 5.29 -0.36 -15.57
C LEU A 154 3.97 -1.12 -15.80
N VAL A 155 3.67 -2.12 -14.96
CA VAL A 155 2.38 -2.84 -15.00
C VAL A 155 1.22 -1.91 -14.68
N TRP A 156 1.39 -1.00 -13.70
CA TRP A 156 0.39 0.01 -13.40
C TRP A 156 0.14 0.96 -14.56
N ILE A 157 1.21 1.52 -15.16
CA ILE A 157 1.11 2.40 -16.35
C ILE A 157 0.37 1.67 -17.48
N TYR A 158 0.72 0.42 -17.74
CA TYR A 158 0.01 -0.42 -18.71
C TYR A 158 -1.48 -0.55 -18.38
N GLY A 159 -1.84 -0.79 -17.12
CA GLY A 159 -3.24 -0.86 -16.69
C GLY A 159 -4.03 0.42 -16.95
N VAL A 160 -3.43 1.57 -16.68
CA VAL A 160 -4.03 2.88 -16.97
C VAL A 160 -4.25 3.07 -18.47
N ILE A 161 -3.24 2.76 -19.29
CA ILE A 161 -3.34 2.83 -20.76
C ILE A 161 -4.46 1.92 -21.26
N VAL A 162 -4.54 0.68 -20.76
CA VAL A 162 -5.59 -0.27 -21.14
C VAL A 162 -6.98 0.27 -20.81
N ALA A 163 -7.17 0.89 -19.64
CA ALA A 163 -8.46 1.47 -19.27
C ALA A 163 -8.89 2.57 -20.26
N PHE A 164 -8.00 3.51 -20.57
CA PHE A 164 -8.29 4.60 -21.51
C PHE A 164 -8.40 4.15 -22.98
N THR A 165 -7.79 3.01 -23.33
CA THR A 165 -7.89 2.44 -24.68
C THR A 165 -9.18 1.64 -24.86
N ARG A 166 -9.53 0.79 -23.90
CA ARG A 166 -10.74 -0.05 -23.94
C ARG A 166 -12.01 0.74 -23.68
N LYS A 167 -11.93 1.81 -22.87
CA LYS A 167 -13.06 2.66 -22.48
C LYS A 167 -14.25 1.88 -21.94
N GLU A 168 -13.98 0.80 -21.20
CA GLU A 168 -14.99 0.02 -20.53
C GLU A 168 -15.61 0.86 -19.41
N LEU A 169 -16.91 1.18 -19.54
CA LEU A 169 -17.60 2.09 -18.63
C LEU A 169 -17.73 1.50 -17.23
N ALA A 170 -17.39 2.31 -16.23
CA ALA A 170 -17.63 2.01 -14.84
C ALA A 170 -19.10 2.27 -14.47
N GLY A 171 -19.68 1.39 -13.66
CA GLY A 171 -20.97 1.69 -13.01
C GLY A 171 -20.84 2.77 -11.93
N ASP A 172 -21.98 3.26 -11.46
CA ASP A 172 -22.08 4.27 -10.41
C ASP A 172 -21.46 3.78 -9.09
N ASN A 173 -21.71 2.51 -8.77
CA ASN A 173 -21.10 1.77 -7.68
C ASN A 173 -20.48 0.44 -8.19
N PRO A 174 -19.21 0.45 -8.63
CA PRO A 174 -18.53 -0.74 -9.13
C PRO A 174 -18.20 -1.76 -8.04
N TRP A 175 -18.30 -1.38 -6.76
CA TRP A 175 -17.95 -2.23 -5.63
C TRP A 175 -19.18 -2.92 -5.01
N GLY A 176 -20.40 -2.52 -5.37
CA GLY A 176 -21.65 -3.13 -4.92
C GLY A 176 -22.07 -2.72 -3.51
N GLU A 177 -22.98 -3.50 -2.92
CA GLU A 177 -23.71 -3.14 -1.69
C GLU A 177 -22.83 -2.84 -0.46
N GLY A 178 -21.61 -3.38 -0.40
CA GLY A 178 -20.67 -3.09 0.70
C GLY A 178 -20.05 -1.69 0.66
N ALA A 179 -20.17 -0.96 -0.45
CA ALA A 179 -19.68 0.41 -0.59
C ALA A 179 -20.85 1.39 -0.37
N THR A 180 -21.04 1.80 0.89
CA THR A 180 -22.24 2.52 1.36
C THR A 180 -22.03 4.02 1.57
N THR A 181 -20.81 4.53 1.38
CA THR A 181 -20.54 5.97 1.51
C THR A 181 -21.17 6.75 0.36
N LEU A 182 -21.49 8.04 0.61
CA LEU A 182 -22.21 8.91 -0.33
C LEU A 182 -21.56 9.04 -1.71
N GLU A 183 -20.24 8.85 -1.81
CA GLU A 183 -19.57 8.90 -3.11
C GLU A 183 -20.14 7.87 -4.08
N TRP A 184 -20.59 6.70 -3.61
CA TRP A 184 -21.09 5.61 -4.43
C TRP A 184 -22.55 5.75 -4.83
N THR A 185 -23.24 6.82 -4.40
CA THR A 185 -24.61 7.13 -4.85
C THR A 185 -24.64 8.00 -6.11
N LEU A 186 -23.48 8.49 -6.57
CA LEU A 186 -23.35 9.35 -7.75
C LEU A 186 -22.96 8.56 -9.00
N SER A 187 -23.06 9.17 -10.17
CA SER A 187 -22.53 8.59 -11.41
C SER A 187 -20.99 8.48 -11.40
N SER A 188 -20.46 7.72 -12.36
CA SER A 188 -19.02 7.61 -12.65
C SER A 188 -18.72 8.07 -14.08
N PRO A 189 -18.09 9.25 -14.32
CA PRO A 189 -17.67 10.24 -13.33
C PRO A 189 -18.85 11.02 -12.72
N PRO A 190 -18.67 11.62 -11.54
CA PRO A 190 -19.72 12.45 -10.94
C PRO A 190 -19.94 13.74 -11.75
N PRO A 191 -21.17 14.29 -11.73
CA PRO A 191 -21.45 15.59 -12.33
C PRO A 191 -20.69 16.72 -11.63
N PHE A 192 -20.54 17.86 -12.31
CA PHE A 192 -19.88 19.05 -11.74
C PHE A 192 -20.55 19.52 -10.43
N HIS A 193 -21.88 19.51 -10.38
CA HIS A 193 -22.65 19.72 -9.16
C HIS A 193 -23.22 18.37 -8.69
N GLN A 194 -22.81 17.91 -7.51
CA GLN A 194 -23.02 16.53 -7.08
C GLN A 194 -24.42 16.25 -6.52
N PHE A 195 -25.02 17.19 -5.78
CA PHE A 195 -26.30 16.96 -5.09
C PHE A 195 -27.20 18.19 -5.21
N GLU A 196 -28.19 18.13 -6.10
CA GLU A 196 -29.25 19.15 -6.20
C GLU A 196 -30.15 19.16 -4.95
N THR A 197 -30.36 17.99 -4.36
CA THR A 197 -31.03 17.81 -3.06
C THR A 197 -30.10 17.08 -2.13
N LEU A 198 -29.83 17.66 -0.96
CA LEU A 198 -28.91 17.07 0.01
C LEU A 198 -29.41 15.70 0.48
N PRO A 199 -28.55 14.67 0.48
CA PRO A 199 -28.93 13.36 0.97
C PRO A 199 -29.23 13.43 2.47
N ARG A 200 -30.34 12.80 2.87
CA ARG A 200 -30.67 12.66 4.30
C ARG A 200 -30.00 11.42 4.85
N ILE A 201 -29.07 11.62 5.78
CA ILE A 201 -28.40 10.53 6.49
C ILE A 201 -29.26 10.18 7.71
N ALA A 202 -30.05 9.11 7.63
CA ALA A 202 -30.68 8.52 8.79
C ALA A 202 -29.69 7.52 9.42
N GLY A 203 -29.31 7.72 10.67
CA GLY A 203 -28.40 6.80 11.36
C GLY A 203 -29.11 5.49 11.68
N SER A 204 -28.98 4.48 10.82
CA SER A 204 -29.42 3.13 11.16
C SER A 204 -28.69 1.98 10.47
N ASP A 205 -27.87 2.20 9.44
CA ASP A 205 -27.18 1.10 8.75
C ASP A 205 -25.65 1.27 8.80
N HIS A 206 -25.10 1.05 10.00
CA HIS A 206 -23.71 0.67 10.24
C HIS A 206 -23.68 -0.55 11.14
#